data_AF-A0A7C5WDF1-F1
#
_entry.id   AF-A0A7C5WDF1-F1
#
_cell.length_a   1.000
_cell.length_b   1.000
_cell.length_c   1.000
_cell.angle_alpha   90.00
_cell.angle_beta   90.00
_cell.angle_gamma   90.00
#
_symmetry.space_group_name_H-M   'P 1'
#
loop_
_entity.id
_entity.type
_entity.pdbx_description
1 polymer ?
#
loop_
_entity_poly.entity_id
_entity_poly.type
_entity_poly.pdbx_seq_one_letter_code
_entity_poly.pdbx_strand_id
1 'polypeptide(L)'
;MRAAPAGWYVRDFTTRGIPDAPLNERDFLTFLDEAETFLRKRQRAEYCGFVYLDDMQNPVFIKVFDPRKMGSACGCGGDVKPRWTISRMPPRPLPSEQAVAQAAKRRGGMLRRLLGGR
;
A
#
# COMPACT_ATOMS: atom_id res chain seq x y z
N MET A 1 -3.72 17.88 -3.83
CA MET A 1 -4.37 16.88 -2.95
C MET A 1 -5.19 17.52 -1.83
N ARG A 2 -4.61 18.33 -0.94
CA ARG A 2 -5.37 19.02 0.14
C ARG A 2 -6.51 19.91 -0.37
N ALA A 3 -6.33 20.58 -1.52
CA ALA A 3 -7.37 21.40 -2.16
C ALA A 3 -8.51 20.58 -2.83
N ALA A 4 -8.36 19.26 -2.97
CA ALA A 4 -9.36 18.37 -3.55
C ALA A 4 -9.32 17.00 -2.84
N PRO A 5 -9.77 16.93 -1.57
CA PRO A 5 -9.54 15.79 -0.68
C PRO A 5 -10.51 14.62 -0.88
N ALA A 6 -11.63 14.81 -1.56
CA ALA A 6 -12.58 13.74 -1.84
C ALA A 6 -11.99 12.72 -2.83
N GLY A 7 -12.44 11.46 -2.80
CA GLY A 7 -12.18 10.49 -3.88
C GLY A 7 -10.76 9.92 -3.95
N TRP A 8 -10.06 9.84 -2.81
CA TRP A 8 -8.74 9.23 -2.72
C TRP A 8 -8.79 7.90 -1.98
N TYR A 9 -8.29 6.85 -2.62
CA TYR A 9 -8.04 5.56 -2.00
C TYR A 9 -6.65 5.55 -1.38
N VAL A 10 -6.54 5.05 -0.16
CA VAL A 10 -5.26 4.86 0.54
C VAL A 10 -5.10 3.38 0.87
N ARG A 11 -4.14 2.73 0.21
CA ARG A 11 -3.77 1.33 0.53
C ARG A 11 -2.51 1.31 1.37
N ASP A 12 -2.60 0.72 2.56
CA ASP A 12 -1.47 0.45 3.43
C ASP A 12 -0.98 -1.00 3.28
N PHE A 13 0.25 -1.16 2.77
CA PHE A 13 0.86 -2.45 2.48
C PHE A 13 1.43 -3.19 3.71
N THR A 14 1.39 -2.63 4.92
CA THR A 14 1.62 -3.44 6.13
C THR A 14 0.37 -4.14 6.63
N THR A 15 -0.78 -3.80 6.07
CA THR A 15 -2.04 -4.47 6.36
C THR A 15 -2.44 -5.37 5.19
N ARG A 16 -3.33 -6.33 5.43
CA ARG A 16 -3.90 -7.17 4.37
C ARG A 16 -5.12 -6.52 3.69
N GLY A 17 -5.59 -5.39 4.19
CA GLY A 17 -6.80 -4.73 3.72
C GLY A 17 -6.57 -4.05 2.37
N ILE A 18 -7.51 -4.24 1.45
CA ILE A 18 -7.61 -3.46 0.21
C ILE A 18 -8.84 -2.58 0.39
N PRO A 19 -8.69 -1.24 0.35
CA PRO A 19 -9.83 -0.35 0.53
C PRO A 19 -10.81 -0.52 -0.62
N ASP A 20 -12.08 -0.70 -0.28
CA ASP A 20 -13.22 -0.83 -1.19
C ASP A 20 -13.81 0.54 -1.56
N ALA A 21 -13.69 1.52 -0.67
CA ALA A 21 -14.10 2.91 -0.87
C ALA A 21 -12.93 3.89 -0.68
N PRO A 22 -13.00 5.09 -1.30
CA PRO A 22 -12.09 6.15 -0.95
C PRO A 22 -12.33 6.61 0.49
N LEU A 23 -11.31 7.18 1.12
CA LEU A 23 -11.52 7.87 2.39
C LEU A 23 -12.44 9.07 2.19
N ASN A 24 -13.26 9.38 3.19
CA ASN A 24 -13.95 10.66 3.22
C ASN A 24 -12.93 11.80 3.37
N GLU A 25 -13.35 13.03 3.05
CA GLU A 25 -12.45 14.18 2.99
C GLU A 25 -11.70 14.44 4.29
N ARG A 26 -12.37 14.34 5.44
CA ARG A 26 -11.78 14.57 6.75
C ARG A 26 -10.70 13.54 7.04
N ASP A 27 -11.03 12.26 6.92
CA ASP A 27 -10.12 11.18 7.24
C ASP A 27 -8.92 11.16 6.27
N PHE A 28 -9.14 11.57 5.02
CA PHE A 28 -8.07 11.73 4.05
C PHE A 28 -7.10 12.86 4.43
N LEU A 29 -7.61 14.01 4.88
CA LEU A 29 -6.77 15.12 5.35
C LEU A 29 -5.97 14.73 6.61
N THR A 30 -6.62 14.03 7.55
CA THR A 30 -5.93 13.47 8.73
C THR A 30 -4.82 12.51 8.32
N PHE A 31 -5.09 11.61 7.38
CA PHE A 31 -4.07 10.72 6.83
C PHE A 31 -2.88 11.48 6.22
N LEU A 32 -3.12 12.58 5.50
CA LEU A 32 -2.03 13.39 4.93
C LEU A 32 -1.12 13.99 6.02
N ASP A 33 -1.70 14.48 7.12
CA ASP A 33 -0.94 15.03 8.25
C ASP A 33 -0.11 13.95 8.95
N GLU A 34 -0.69 12.76 9.13
CA GLU A 34 0.01 11.60 9.70
C GLU A 34 1.13 11.10 8.80
N ALA A 35 0.87 11.00 7.49
CA ALA A 35 1.87 10.58 6.50
C ALA A 35 3.03 11.58 6.44
N GLU A 36 2.74 12.88 6.44
CA GLU A 36 3.76 13.94 6.48
C GLU A 36 4.62 13.83 7.75
N THR A 37 3.97 13.70 8.91
CA THR A 37 4.65 13.52 10.20
C THR A 37 5.52 12.26 10.22
N PHE A 38 5.01 11.15 9.69
CA PHE A 38 5.72 9.89 9.59
C PHE A 38 7.00 10.02 8.75
N LEU A 39 6.91 10.66 7.58
CA LEU A 39 8.04 10.86 6.69
C LEU A 39 9.08 11.78 7.31
N ARG A 40 8.68 12.93 7.86
CA ARG A 40 9.59 13.89 8.51
C ARG A 40 10.38 13.28 9.66
N LYS A 41 9.75 12.46 10.50
CA LYS A 41 10.43 11.77 11.62
C LYS A 41 11.43 10.69 11.16
N ARG A 42 11.31 10.20 9.93
CA ARG A 42 12.08 9.06 9.42
C ARG A 42 13.15 9.44 8.42
N GLN A 43 13.04 10.62 7.81
CA GLN A 43 14.07 11.20 6.96
C GLN A 43 15.33 11.49 7.79
N ARG A 44 16.36 10.67 7.61
CA ARG A 44 17.66 10.81 8.31
C ARG A 44 18.72 11.57 7.50
N ALA A 45 18.46 11.81 6.21
CA ALA A 45 19.38 12.44 5.28
C ALA A 45 18.61 13.02 4.09
N GLU A 46 19.29 13.80 3.25
CA GLU A 46 18.74 14.48 2.05
C GLU A 46 18.38 13.53 0.90
N TYR A 47 18.19 12.23 1.16
CA TYR A 47 17.86 11.27 0.11
C TYR A 47 16.43 11.51 -0.40
N CYS A 48 16.35 11.92 -1.65
CA CYS A 48 15.17 12.20 -2.43
C CYS A 48 14.75 10.94 -3.23
N GLY A 49 13.85 10.12 -2.68
CA GLY A 49 13.36 8.95 -3.43
C GLY A 49 12.23 8.16 -2.78
N PHE A 50 11.78 8.56 -1.58
CA PHE A 50 10.74 7.84 -0.85
C PHE A 50 9.31 8.21 -1.29
N VAL A 51 9.14 9.13 -2.24
CA VAL A 51 7.84 9.44 -2.86
C VAL A 51 7.98 9.39 -4.37
N TYR A 52 7.11 8.62 -5.02
CA TYR A 52 6.91 8.66 -6.46
C TYR A 52 5.55 9.31 -6.75
N LEU A 53 5.52 10.20 -7.73
CA LEU A 53 4.33 10.81 -8.30
C LEU A 53 4.26 10.41 -9.77
N ASP A 54 3.07 10.09 -10.26
CA ASP A 54 2.85 9.89 -11.69
C ASP A 54 2.92 11.19 -12.50
N ASP A 55 2.45 12.29 -11.92
CA ASP A 55 2.54 13.64 -12.47
C ASP A 55 2.87 14.66 -11.37
N MET A 56 3.76 15.61 -11.66
CA MET A 56 4.24 16.60 -10.68
C MET A 56 3.24 17.73 -10.42
N GLN A 57 2.41 18.06 -11.41
CA GLN A 57 1.44 19.16 -11.34
C GLN A 57 0.09 18.66 -10.86
N ASN A 58 -0.38 17.55 -11.44
CA ASN A 58 -1.70 16.98 -11.23
C ASN A 58 -1.61 15.48 -10.93
N PRO A 59 -1.01 15.08 -9.79
CA PRO A 59 -0.87 13.66 -9.46
C PRO A 59 -2.24 13.02 -9.30
N VAL A 60 -2.40 11.82 -9.87
CA VAL A 60 -3.56 10.95 -9.61
C VAL A 60 -3.14 9.60 -9.00
N PHE A 61 -1.83 9.35 -8.92
CA PHE A 61 -1.25 8.17 -8.31
C PHE A 61 0.10 8.46 -7.65
N ILE A 62 0.17 8.18 -6.34
CA ILE A 62 1.36 8.37 -5.52
C ILE A 62 1.77 7.05 -4.88
N LYS A 63 3.08 6.78 -4.84
CA LYS A 63 3.66 5.74 -3.98
C LYS A 63 4.52 6.40 -2.92
N VAL A 64 4.31 6.03 -1.67
CA VAL A 64 5.10 6.49 -0.52
C VAL A 64 5.82 5.28 0.07
N PHE A 65 7.14 5.36 0.19
CA PHE A 65 8.01 4.35 0.77
C PHE A 65 8.45 4.76 2.18
N ASP A 66 8.77 3.78 3.04
CA ASP A 66 9.36 4.07 4.35
C ASP A 66 10.86 4.41 4.16
N PRO A 67 11.31 5.65 4.46
CA PRO A 67 12.70 6.07 4.25
C PRO A 67 13.72 5.17 4.95
N ARG A 68 13.33 4.49 6.03
CA ARG A 68 14.23 3.60 6.79
C ARG A 68 14.31 2.18 6.21
N LYS A 69 13.45 1.83 5.25
CA LYS A 69 13.40 0.49 4.63
C LYS A 69 13.92 0.47 3.19
N MET A 70 14.41 1.60 2.68
CA MET A 70 14.95 1.73 1.32
C MET A 70 16.45 1.36 1.22
N GLY A 71 17.18 1.36 2.33
CA GLY A 71 18.63 1.13 2.38
C GLY A 71 19.10 -0.31 2.09
N SER A 72 18.20 -1.25 1.82
CA SER A 72 18.55 -2.60 1.37
C SER A 72 18.84 -2.70 -0.13
N ALA A 73 18.71 -1.61 -0.89
CA ALA A 73 18.92 -1.61 -2.35
C ALA A 73 20.39 -1.88 -2.78
N CYS A 74 21.38 -1.74 -1.90
CA CYS A 74 22.78 -2.10 -2.20
C CYS A 74 23.07 -3.61 -2.05
N GLY A 75 22.14 -4.39 -1.51
CA GLY A 75 22.18 -5.85 -1.51
C GLY A 75 21.16 -6.36 -2.53
N CYS A 76 21.63 -6.92 -3.65
CA CYS A 76 20.77 -7.57 -4.64
C CYS A 76 19.85 -8.59 -3.94
N GLY A 77 18.54 -8.34 -3.85
CA GLY A 77 17.57 -9.38 -3.46
C GLY A 77 16.31 -9.00 -2.67
N GLY A 78 16.03 -7.73 -2.37
CA GLY A 78 14.80 -7.34 -1.64
C GLY A 78 13.74 -6.66 -2.52
N ASP A 79 12.49 -7.13 -2.47
CA ASP A 79 11.33 -6.42 -3.05
C ASP A 79 11.00 -5.18 -2.20
N VAL A 80 11.34 -3.98 -2.70
CA VAL A 80 11.04 -2.72 -2.02
C VAL A 80 9.57 -2.36 -2.26
N LYS A 81 8.73 -2.65 -1.27
CA LYS A 81 7.31 -2.32 -1.32
C LYS A 81 7.05 -0.91 -0.82
N PRO A 82 6.08 -0.19 -1.42
CA PRO A 82 5.60 1.05 -0.84
C PRO A 82 5.00 0.78 0.54
N ARG A 83 5.11 1.76 1.44
CA ARG A 83 4.34 1.82 2.68
C ARG A 83 2.87 2.11 2.37
N TRP A 84 2.63 3.11 1.50
CA TRP A 84 1.29 3.46 1.01
C TRP A 84 1.26 3.66 -0.49
N THR A 85 0.13 3.32 -1.12
CA THR A 85 -0.27 3.93 -2.40
C THR A 85 -1.48 4.82 -2.18
N ILE A 86 -1.47 5.99 -2.80
CA ILE A 86 -2.58 6.95 -2.76
C ILE A 86 -3.05 7.14 -4.20
N SER A 87 -4.33 6.88 -4.49
CA SER A 87 -4.82 6.88 -5.88
C SER A 87 -6.23 7.41 -6.02
N ARG A 88 -6.52 8.00 -7.18
CA ARG A 88 -7.88 8.28 -7.64
C ARG A 88 -8.63 7.04 -8.14
N MET A 89 -7.91 5.93 -8.36
CA MET A 89 -8.47 4.67 -8.82
C MET A 89 -8.52 3.65 -7.69
N PRO A 90 -9.55 2.79 -7.63
CA PRO A 90 -9.64 1.74 -6.63
C PRO A 90 -8.47 0.75 -6.77
N PRO A 91 -7.79 0.38 -5.67
CA PRO A 91 -6.69 -0.57 -5.72
C PRO A 91 -7.18 -1.98 -5.99
N ARG A 92 -6.37 -2.76 -6.71
CA ARG A 92 -6.62 -4.19 -6.95
C ARG A 92 -5.62 -5.08 -6.20
N PRO A 93 -6.01 -6.31 -5.82
CA PRO A 93 -5.08 -7.27 -5.24
C PRO A 93 -3.89 -7.49 -6.18
N LEU A 94 -2.70 -7.64 -5.60
CA LEU A 94 -1.52 -7.98 -6.38
C LEU A 94 -1.60 -9.47 -6.80
N PRO A 95 -1.03 -9.86 -7.96
CA PRO A 95 -1.05 -11.24 -8.41
C PRO A 95 -0.49 -12.23 -7.37
N SER A 96 0.54 -11.82 -6.61
CA SER A 96 1.13 -12.62 -5.53
C SER A 96 0.15 -12.86 -4.38
N GLU A 97 -0.69 -11.88 -4.03
CA GLU A 97 -1.72 -12.02 -3.00
C GLU A 97 -2.84 -12.96 -3.45
N GLN A 98 -3.20 -12.90 -4.74
CA GLN A 98 -4.20 -13.78 -5.35
C GLN A 98 -3.72 -15.24 -5.34
N ALA A 99 -2.46 -15.49 -5.69
CA ALA A 99 -1.87 -16.84 -5.68
C ALA A 99 -1.90 -17.46 -4.27
N VAL A 100 -1.57 -16.67 -3.23
CA VAL A 100 -1.61 -17.12 -1.83
C VAL A 100 -3.05 -17.46 -1.40
N ALA A 101 -4.03 -16.62 -1.74
CA ALA A 101 -5.44 -16.88 -1.42
C ALA A 101 -5.97 -18.17 -2.08
N GLN A 102 -5.61 -18.39 -3.35
CA GLN A 102 -5.99 -19.60 -4.08
C GLN A 102 -5.38 -20.87 -3.47
N ALA A 103 -4.09 -20.83 -3.09
CA ALA A 103 -3.42 -21.95 -2.43
C ALA A 103 -4.07 -22.31 -1.09
N ALA A 104 -4.45 -21.32 -0.28
CA ALA A 104 -5.15 -21.52 0.98
C ALA A 104 -6.52 -22.19 0.77
N LYS A 105 -7.30 -21.73 -0.22
CA LYS A 105 -8.61 -22.32 -0.55
C LYS A 105 -8.50 -23.79 -0.97
N ARG A 106 -7.50 -24.13 -1.78
CA ARG A 106 -7.23 -25.53 -2.20
C ARG A 106 -6.93 -26.43 -1.00
N ARG A 107 -6.10 -25.97 -0.07
CA ARG A 107 -5.76 -26.71 1.16
C ARG A 107 -6.98 -26.93 2.05
N GLY A 108 -7.81 -25.91 2.28
CA GLY A 108 -9.05 -26.05 3.05
C GLY A 108 -10.06 -27.01 2.42
N GLY A 109 -10.19 -27.00 1.08
CA GLY A 109 -11.02 -27.96 0.36
C GLY A 109 -10.53 -29.41 0.49
N MET A 110 -9.22 -29.62 0.43
CA MET A 110 -8.62 -30.94 0.67
C MET A 110 -8.85 -31.43 2.10
N LEU A 111 -8.64 -30.56 3.10
CA LEU A 111 -8.88 -30.88 4.51
C LEU A 111 -10.35 -31.27 4.75
N ARG A 112 -11.29 -30.52 4.16
CA ARG A 112 -12.72 -30.83 4.25
C ARG A 112 -13.09 -32.16 3.59
N ARG A 113 -12.43 -32.54 2.49
CA ARG A 113 -12.63 -33.85 1.85
C ARG A 113 -12.04 -35.00 2.66
N LEU A 114 -10.93 -34.77 3.36
CA LEU A 114 -10.30 -35.77 4.23
C LEU A 114 -11.06 -35.95 5.56
N LEU A 115 -11.62 -34.87 6.11
CA LEU A 115 -12.32 -34.87 7.40
C LEU A 115 -13.85 -35.06 7.29
N GLY A 116 -14.44 -34.82 6.12
CA GLY A 116 -15.89 -34.89 5.88
C GLY A 116 -16.33 -36.10 5.04
N GLY A 117 -15.51 -37.15 4.97
CA GLY A 117 -15.85 -38.39 4.27
C GLY A 117 -16.74 -39.31 5.09
N ARG A 118 -18.03 -38.95 5.23
CA ARG A 118 -19.23 -39.81 5.12
C ARG A 118 -20.45 -38.91 4.96
#